data_AF-A0A8B8AQG7-F1
#
_entry.id   AF-A0A8B8AQG7-F1
#
_cell.length_a   1.000
_cell.length_b   1.000
_cell.length_c   1.000
_cell.angle_alpha   90.00
_cell.angle_beta   90.00
_cell.angle_gamma   90.00
#
_symmetry.space_group_name_H-M   'P 1'
#
loop_
_entity.id
_entity.type
_entity.pdbx_description
1 polymer ?
#
loop_
_entity_poly.entity_id
_entity_poly.type
_entity_poly.pdbx_seq_one_letter_code
_entity_poly.pdbx_strand_id
1 'polypeptide(L)'
;MGPRGVLHFLLTCDFMLTVSGIDNCPWSRETVQEVYFCPTNQSAVEVRKKIKNCEKLANQQNCTDPKKFSYHCLMNDKRNALVEVCAPVYFISGYCAEYNTVGERIHPHYHLKCSDVIPPCGSRYISTDAYLYEGCYAAVKREETGTVSSTVDMTTTATQSNQEIKPEAIAGITSVLLVAIVVVLCFILICLRRKRKKQKSKNEEEMSLMSKTENTDELRKEDYEKTLTQAKVLRDTVPNKEEQGDDKTKENESNVLALSNIIIKN
;
A
#
# COMPACT_ATOMS: atom_id res chain seq x y z
N MET A 1 5.77 2.80 47.49
CA MET A 1 6.41 2.09 46.36
C MET A 1 7.89 2.45 46.36
N GLY A 2 8.78 1.47 46.50
CA GLY A 2 10.23 1.74 46.59
C GLY A 2 10.84 2.11 45.22
N PRO A 3 12.00 2.80 45.21
CA PRO A 3 12.66 3.29 43.99
C PRO A 3 13.03 2.17 43.00
N ARG A 4 13.09 0.92 43.46
CA ARG A 4 13.35 -0.27 42.63
C ARG A 4 12.18 -0.67 41.72
N GLY A 5 10.94 -0.31 42.09
CA GLY A 5 9.76 -0.63 41.28
C GLY A 5 9.58 0.29 40.06
N VAL A 6 10.11 1.51 40.13
CA VAL A 6 10.00 2.51 39.05
C VAL A 6 10.96 2.20 37.91
N LEU A 7 12.17 1.72 38.22
CA LEU A 7 13.19 1.38 37.22
C LEU A 7 12.78 0.19 36.33
N HIS A 8 12.09 -0.81 36.90
CA HIS A 8 11.56 -1.95 36.13
C HIS A 8 10.38 -1.58 35.21
N PHE A 9 9.57 -0.59 35.60
CA PHE A 9 8.46 -0.10 34.77
C PHE A 9 8.96 0.73 33.57
N LEU A 10 10.06 1.46 33.73
CA LEU A 10 10.69 2.21 32.63
C LEU A 10 11.38 1.28 31.63
N LEU A 11 12.15 0.30 32.11
CA LEU A 11 12.87 -0.65 31.25
C LEU A 11 11.96 -1.58 30.42
N THR A 12 10.72 -1.80 30.84
CA THR A 12 9.75 -2.63 30.09
C THR A 12 8.91 -1.82 29.10
N CYS A 13 8.92 -0.49 29.18
CA CYS A 13 8.24 0.39 28.22
C CYS A 13 9.04 0.57 26.92
N ASP A 14 10.38 0.54 26.99
CA ASP A 14 11.24 0.70 25.80
C ASP A 14 11.12 -0.46 24.80
N PHE A 15 10.81 -1.68 25.25
CA PHE A 15 10.75 -2.85 24.37
C PHE A 15 9.47 -2.93 23.51
N MET A 16 8.51 -2.04 23.72
CA MET A 16 7.19 -2.10 23.08
C MET A 16 6.94 -1.02 22.01
N LEU A 17 7.97 -0.23 21.67
CA LEU A 17 7.91 0.87 20.69
C LEU A 17 8.61 0.57 19.37
N THR A 18 8.84 -0.69 18.99
CA THR A 18 9.08 -1.02 17.58
C THR A 18 7.75 -1.04 16.83
N VAL A 19 7.19 0.15 16.61
CA VAL A 19 6.26 0.35 15.50
C VAL A 19 7.12 0.29 14.24
N SER A 20 7.10 -0.85 13.54
CA SER A 20 7.55 -0.94 12.14
C SER A 20 6.59 -0.11 11.28
N GLY A 21 6.76 1.19 11.32
CA GLY A 21 5.87 2.16 10.70
C GLY A 21 6.70 3.28 10.11
N ILE A 22 6.73 3.28 8.78
CA ILE A 22 7.45 4.22 7.91
C ILE A 22 8.93 3.82 7.78
N ASP A 23 9.22 2.85 6.93
CA ASP A 23 10.59 2.49 6.58
C ASP A 23 11.17 3.62 5.71
N ASN A 24 11.82 4.58 6.37
CA ASN A 24 12.71 5.51 5.69
C ASN A 24 13.86 4.71 5.06
N CYS A 25 14.38 5.20 3.95
CA CYS A 25 15.52 4.56 3.29
C CYS A 25 16.68 5.54 3.13
N PRO A 26 17.60 5.63 4.11
CA PRO A 26 18.75 6.52 4.03
C PRO A 26 19.58 6.35 2.75
N TRP A 27 19.71 5.11 2.28
CA TRP A 27 20.38 4.79 1.01
C TRP A 27 19.77 5.51 -0.19
N SER A 28 18.46 5.76 -0.18
CA SER A 28 17.82 6.50 -1.26
C SER A 28 18.26 7.95 -1.31
N ARG A 29 18.47 8.59 -0.16
CA ARG A 29 18.84 10.00 -0.05
C ARG A 29 20.16 10.30 -0.74
N GLU A 30 21.12 9.38 -0.63
CA GLU A 30 22.45 9.50 -1.26
C GLU A 30 22.39 9.45 -2.79
N THR A 31 21.28 8.98 -3.36
CA THR A 31 21.10 8.86 -4.81
C THR A 31 20.31 10.01 -5.42
N VAL A 32 19.83 10.95 -4.60
CA VAL A 32 19.02 12.07 -5.07
C VAL A 32 19.85 12.94 -6.00
N GLN A 33 19.29 13.22 -7.17
CA GLN A 33 19.86 14.15 -8.13
C GLN A 33 18.74 15.03 -8.68
N GLU A 34 18.83 16.33 -8.46
CA GLU A 34 17.92 17.27 -9.11
C GLU A 34 18.13 17.27 -10.62
N VAL A 35 17.03 17.30 -11.37
CA VAL A 35 17.00 17.28 -12.83
C VAL A 35 16.07 18.34 -13.38
N TYR A 36 16.41 18.85 -14.57
CA TYR A 36 15.55 19.81 -15.25
C TYR A 36 14.30 19.17 -15.86
N PHE A 37 14.32 17.89 -16.20
CA PHE A 37 13.13 17.20 -16.70
C PHE A 37 13.14 15.75 -16.28
N CYS A 38 11.96 15.21 -16.01
CA CYS A 38 11.75 13.78 -15.89
C CYS A 38 11.43 13.19 -17.27
N PRO A 39 11.81 11.94 -17.54
CA PRO A 39 11.35 11.24 -18.74
C PRO A 39 9.83 11.11 -18.69
N THR A 40 9.16 11.20 -19.84
CA THR A 40 7.70 11.10 -19.96
C THR A 40 7.24 9.97 -20.89
N ASN A 41 8.17 9.11 -21.29
CA ASN A 41 7.89 7.91 -22.06
C ASN A 41 8.80 6.76 -21.62
N GLN A 42 8.35 5.53 -21.85
CA GLN A 42 9.05 4.32 -21.39
C GLN A 42 10.49 4.23 -21.94
N SER A 43 10.73 4.60 -23.20
CA SER A 43 12.07 4.53 -23.79
C SER A 43 13.07 5.44 -23.07
N ALA A 44 12.66 6.68 -22.81
CA ALA A 44 13.47 7.63 -22.03
C ALA A 44 13.68 7.15 -20.59
N VAL A 45 12.65 6.57 -19.95
CA VAL A 45 12.77 5.97 -18.61
C VAL A 45 13.83 4.87 -18.60
N GLU A 46 13.83 3.96 -19.58
CA GLU A 46 14.83 2.87 -19.65
C GLU A 46 16.25 3.39 -19.85
N VAL A 47 16.44 4.46 -20.63
CA VAL A 47 17.74 5.12 -20.76
C VAL A 47 18.19 5.70 -19.42
N ARG A 48 17.31 6.45 -18.73
CA ARG A 48 17.65 7.07 -17.44
C ARG A 48 17.88 6.04 -16.34
N LYS A 49 17.11 4.95 -16.31
CA LYS A 49 17.33 3.78 -15.44
C LYS A 49 18.76 3.22 -15.56
N LYS A 50 19.20 2.98 -16.80
CA LYS A 50 20.56 2.46 -17.07
C LYS A 50 21.65 3.43 -16.63
N ILE A 51 21.45 4.73 -16.88
CA ILE A 51 22.41 5.77 -16.47
C ILE A 51 22.49 5.87 -14.94
N LYS A 52 21.34 5.87 -14.25
CA LYS A 52 21.27 5.97 -12.79
C LYS A 52 21.79 4.71 -12.10
N ASN A 53 21.63 3.55 -12.73
CA ASN A 53 22.15 2.26 -12.31
C ASN A 53 21.81 1.87 -10.84
N CYS A 54 20.53 1.97 -10.49
CA CYS A 54 20.05 1.66 -9.14
C CYS A 54 20.30 0.20 -8.72
N GLU A 55 20.42 -0.72 -9.68
CA GLU A 55 20.71 -2.14 -9.44
C GLU A 55 22.03 -2.35 -8.69
N LYS A 56 23.02 -1.47 -8.92
CA LYS A 56 24.31 -1.52 -8.22
C LYS A 56 24.15 -1.34 -6.70
N LEU A 57 23.24 -0.47 -6.29
CA LEU A 57 22.96 -0.19 -4.87
C LEU A 57 21.88 -1.10 -4.30
N ALA A 58 21.01 -1.67 -5.14
CA ALA A 58 19.89 -2.50 -4.71
C ALA A 58 20.29 -3.69 -3.83
N ASN A 59 21.46 -4.30 -4.10
CA ASN A 59 21.99 -5.43 -3.32
C ASN A 59 22.77 -5.00 -2.05
N GLN A 60 23.02 -3.71 -1.87
CA GLN A 60 23.78 -3.16 -0.74
C GLN A 60 22.86 -2.56 0.33
N GLN A 61 21.78 -1.92 -0.10
CA GLN A 61 20.77 -1.36 0.78
C GLN A 61 19.99 -2.46 1.53
N ASN A 62 19.46 -2.10 2.70
CA ASN A 62 18.68 -2.96 3.58
C ASN A 62 17.27 -2.43 3.87
N CYS A 63 16.80 -1.47 3.08
CA CYS A 63 15.48 -0.85 3.20
C CYS A 63 14.37 -1.73 2.61
N THR A 64 14.66 -2.49 1.54
CA THR A 64 13.65 -3.26 0.81
C THR A 64 14.27 -4.44 0.05
N ASP A 65 13.44 -5.31 -0.51
CA ASP A 65 13.89 -6.35 -1.45
C ASP A 65 14.63 -5.68 -2.62
N PRO A 66 15.82 -6.16 -3.03
CA PRO A 66 16.58 -5.57 -4.14
C PRO A 66 15.75 -5.34 -5.42
N LYS A 67 14.80 -6.23 -5.74
CA LYS A 67 13.92 -6.10 -6.92
C LYS A 67 12.93 -4.93 -6.79
N LYS A 68 12.68 -4.45 -5.58
CA LYS A 68 11.82 -3.30 -5.27
C LYS A 68 12.61 -2.00 -5.09
N PHE A 69 13.95 -2.02 -5.16
CA PHE A 69 14.76 -0.81 -5.12
C PHE A 69 15.02 -0.34 -6.54
N SER A 70 14.21 0.62 -7.01
CA SER A 70 14.13 0.99 -8.43
C SER A 70 14.44 2.47 -8.64
N TYR A 71 14.72 2.83 -9.90
CA TYR A 71 14.77 4.21 -10.36
C TYR A 71 13.39 4.86 -10.30
N HIS A 72 13.35 6.10 -9.86
CA HIS A 72 12.18 6.98 -9.95
C HIS A 72 12.62 8.37 -10.40
N CYS A 73 11.72 9.07 -11.09
CA CYS A 73 11.84 10.50 -11.32
C CYS A 73 10.55 11.17 -10.85
N LEU A 74 10.66 12.03 -9.84
CA LEU A 74 9.52 12.57 -9.08
C LEU A 74 9.75 14.04 -8.76
N MET A 75 8.72 14.76 -8.32
CA MET A 75 8.93 16.05 -7.67
C MET A 75 9.49 15.84 -6.25
N ASN A 76 10.20 16.84 -5.73
CA ASN A 76 10.60 16.86 -4.32
C ASN A 76 9.47 17.31 -3.39
N ASP A 77 9.66 17.16 -2.08
CA ASP A 77 8.71 17.54 -1.02
C ASP A 77 8.31 19.03 -1.03
N LYS A 78 9.16 19.88 -1.59
CA LYS A 78 8.91 21.34 -1.71
C LYS A 78 8.17 21.71 -2.99
N ARG A 79 7.97 20.76 -3.90
CA ARG A 79 7.38 20.97 -5.24
C ARG A 79 8.08 22.07 -6.05
N ASN A 80 9.38 22.25 -5.85
CA ASN A 80 10.17 23.27 -6.54
C ASN A 80 11.25 22.67 -7.47
N ALA A 81 11.48 21.36 -7.39
CA ALA A 81 12.39 20.65 -8.27
C ALA A 81 11.85 19.27 -8.66
N LEU A 82 12.40 18.73 -9.75
CA LEU A 82 12.28 17.32 -10.10
C LEU A 82 13.57 16.63 -9.68
N VAL A 83 13.45 15.39 -9.21
CA VAL A 83 14.57 14.59 -8.70
C VAL A 83 14.53 13.20 -9.30
N GLU A 84 15.70 12.71 -9.66
CA GLU A 84 15.94 11.30 -9.89
C GLU A 84 16.53 10.65 -8.65
N VAL A 85 16.00 9.47 -8.30
CA VAL A 85 16.37 8.78 -7.07
C VAL A 85 16.23 7.28 -7.25
N CYS A 86 17.07 6.51 -6.56
CA CYS A 86 16.91 5.08 -6.36
C CYS A 86 16.21 4.86 -5.02
N ALA A 87 15.00 4.28 -5.03
CA ALA A 87 14.20 4.15 -3.82
C ALA A 87 13.27 2.93 -3.89
N PRO A 88 12.75 2.46 -2.73
CA PRO A 88 11.71 1.44 -2.71
C PRO A 88 10.48 1.85 -3.55
N VAL A 89 9.95 0.92 -4.34
CA VAL A 89 8.69 1.10 -5.08
C VAL A 89 7.54 1.33 -4.09
N TYR A 90 6.70 2.32 -4.37
CA TYR A 90 5.57 2.69 -3.52
C TYR A 90 4.24 2.73 -4.30
N PHE A 91 3.14 2.36 -3.64
CA PHE A 91 1.79 2.46 -4.21
C PHE A 91 1.16 3.81 -3.85
N ILE A 92 0.85 4.61 -4.85
CA ILE A 92 0.27 5.95 -4.72
C ILE A 92 -1.22 5.87 -4.99
N SER A 93 -2.03 6.65 -4.24
CA SER A 93 -3.49 6.62 -4.35
C SER A 93 -4.08 8.02 -4.31
N GLY A 94 -4.62 8.51 -5.42
CA GLY A 94 -5.39 9.76 -5.52
C GLY A 94 -4.59 11.07 -5.52
N TYR A 95 -3.26 10.99 -5.48
CA TYR A 95 -2.37 12.16 -5.48
C TYR A 95 -1.18 11.93 -6.41
N CYS A 96 -0.48 13.00 -6.76
CA CYS A 96 0.83 12.92 -7.38
C CYS A 96 1.86 12.32 -6.40
N ALA A 97 2.92 11.73 -6.95
CA ALA A 97 4.00 11.12 -6.19
C ALA A 97 5.13 12.14 -5.95
N GLU A 98 5.63 12.19 -4.72
CA GLU A 98 6.82 12.98 -4.37
C GLU A 98 7.88 12.09 -3.72
N TYR A 99 9.14 12.51 -3.83
CA TYR A 99 10.20 12.04 -2.97
C TYR A 99 10.41 13.04 -1.84
N ASN A 100 10.23 12.58 -0.60
CA ASN A 100 10.47 13.39 0.57
C ASN A 100 11.93 13.22 1.00
N THR A 101 12.70 14.30 0.87
CA THR A 101 14.13 14.30 1.17
C THR A 101 14.43 14.13 2.66
N VAL A 102 13.56 14.64 3.53
CA VAL A 102 13.69 14.52 5.00
C VAL A 102 13.24 13.15 5.49
N GLY A 103 12.14 12.64 4.92
CA GLY A 103 11.58 11.32 5.23
C GLY A 103 12.24 10.17 4.48
N GLU A 104 13.15 10.49 3.56
CA GLU A 104 13.97 9.55 2.76
C GLU A 104 13.12 8.47 2.07
N ARG A 105 11.97 8.88 1.52
CA ARG A 105 10.98 7.95 0.99
C ARG A 105 10.07 8.58 -0.06
N ILE A 106 9.53 7.72 -0.90
CA ILE A 106 8.45 8.07 -1.82
C ILE A 106 7.12 7.97 -1.09
N HIS A 107 6.24 8.95 -1.28
CA HIS A 107 4.88 8.92 -0.77
C HIS A 107 3.96 9.87 -1.56
N PRO A 108 2.64 9.86 -1.32
CA PRO A 108 1.71 10.76 -1.99
C PRO A 108 1.92 12.22 -1.55
N HIS A 109 1.96 13.15 -2.50
CA HIS A 109 1.93 14.57 -2.21
C HIS A 109 0.50 14.98 -1.84
N TYR A 110 0.16 14.97 -0.55
CA TYR A 110 -1.21 15.20 -0.06
C TYR A 110 -1.81 16.58 -0.40
N HIS A 111 -1.01 17.52 -0.92
CA HIS A 111 -1.46 18.83 -1.41
C HIS A 111 -1.56 18.91 -2.95
N LEU A 112 -1.39 17.80 -3.66
CA LEU A 112 -1.51 17.73 -5.12
C LEU A 112 -2.34 16.51 -5.52
N LYS A 113 -3.66 16.66 -5.53
CA LYS A 113 -4.56 15.58 -5.95
C LYS A 113 -4.46 15.36 -7.44
N CYS A 114 -4.71 14.13 -7.87
CA CYS A 114 -4.80 13.80 -9.29
C CYS A 114 -5.89 14.60 -10.02
N SER A 115 -6.96 14.99 -9.32
CA SER A 115 -8.04 15.82 -9.87
C SER A 115 -7.63 17.26 -10.18
N ASP A 116 -6.53 17.73 -9.58
CA ASP A 116 -6.12 19.13 -9.61
C ASP A 116 -5.01 19.39 -10.64
N VAL A 117 -4.58 18.34 -11.36
CA VAL A 117 -3.53 18.41 -12.40
C VAL A 117 -4.08 17.98 -13.75
N ILE A 118 -3.50 18.52 -14.82
CA ILE A 118 -3.91 18.24 -16.21
C ILE A 118 -2.66 17.82 -17.01
N PRO A 119 -2.64 16.62 -17.63
CA PRO A 119 -3.64 15.56 -17.51
C PRO A 119 -3.70 14.96 -16.08
N PRO A 120 -4.86 14.46 -15.64
CA PRO A 120 -5.01 13.88 -14.31
C PRO A 120 -4.22 12.57 -14.16
N CYS A 121 -3.71 12.30 -12.96
CA CYS A 121 -3.13 11.00 -12.66
C CYS A 121 -4.17 9.91 -12.34
N GLY A 122 -3.73 8.64 -12.40
CA GLY A 122 -4.56 7.50 -12.04
C GLY A 122 -4.97 7.52 -10.56
N SER A 123 -6.16 7.01 -10.24
CA SER A 123 -6.64 6.91 -8.85
C SER A 123 -5.74 6.04 -7.98
N ARG A 124 -5.02 5.09 -8.58
CA ARG A 124 -3.96 4.30 -7.95
C ARG A 124 -2.90 3.91 -8.97
N TYR A 125 -1.63 4.02 -8.62
CA TYR A 125 -0.51 3.64 -9.48
C TYR A 125 0.75 3.31 -8.67
N ILE A 126 1.74 2.66 -9.28
CA ILE A 126 3.06 2.41 -8.67
C ILE A 126 4.03 3.55 -9.01
N SER A 127 4.90 3.91 -8.07
CA SER A 127 5.76 5.09 -8.22
C SER A 127 6.71 5.05 -9.43
N THR A 128 7.06 3.86 -9.93
CA THR A 128 7.85 3.70 -11.17
C THR A 128 7.13 4.19 -12.41
N ASP A 129 5.80 4.27 -12.37
CA ASP A 129 4.95 4.68 -13.48
C ASP A 129 4.62 6.17 -13.41
N ALA A 130 5.26 6.92 -12.50
CA ALA A 130 5.04 8.36 -12.35
C ALA A 130 5.28 9.15 -13.65
N TYR A 131 6.11 8.62 -14.55
CA TYR A 131 6.39 9.21 -15.88
C TYR A 131 5.15 9.34 -16.77
N LEU A 132 4.10 8.55 -16.52
CA LEU A 132 2.84 8.61 -17.25
C LEU A 132 2.00 9.86 -16.90
N TYR A 133 2.39 10.60 -15.86
CA TYR A 133 1.58 11.68 -15.28
C TYR A 133 2.27 13.03 -15.41
N GLU A 134 2.44 13.49 -16.65
CA GLU A 134 3.10 14.78 -16.95
C GLU A 134 2.46 15.97 -16.22
N GLY A 135 1.15 15.94 -15.98
CA GLY A 135 0.45 16.98 -15.22
C GLY A 135 0.99 17.16 -13.80
N CYS A 136 1.48 16.08 -13.17
CA CYS A 136 2.17 16.16 -11.89
C CYS A 136 3.50 16.91 -12.01
N TYR A 137 4.27 16.68 -13.08
CA TYR A 137 5.54 17.38 -13.31
C TYR A 137 5.34 18.85 -13.67
N ALA A 138 4.29 19.18 -14.43
CA ALA A 138 3.94 20.55 -14.77
C ALA A 138 3.57 21.40 -13.53
N ALA A 139 3.13 20.77 -12.44
CA ALA A 139 2.79 21.46 -11.20
C ALA A 139 4.01 21.91 -10.38
N VAL A 140 5.24 21.56 -10.80
CA VAL A 140 6.48 21.98 -10.14
C VAL A 140 6.70 23.48 -10.33
N LYS A 141 6.72 24.22 -9.22
CA LYS A 141 6.93 25.66 -9.19
C LYS A 141 8.42 25.95 -9.07
N ARG A 142 9.11 25.96 -10.21
CA ARG A 142 10.50 26.45 -10.24
C ARG A 142 10.47 27.96 -10.05
N GLU A 143 11.31 28.46 -9.17
CA GLU A 143 11.67 29.87 -9.22
C GLU A 143 12.40 30.08 -10.54
N GLU A 144 11.75 30.74 -11.50
CA GLU A 144 12.42 31.17 -12.72
C GLU A 144 13.55 32.11 -12.29
N THR A 145 14.80 31.68 -12.48
CA THR A 145 15.95 32.57 -12.43
C THR A 145 15.92 33.46 -13.67
N GLY A 146 14.97 34.39 -13.68
CA GLY A 146 14.81 35.45 -14.66
C GLY A 146 15.10 36.80 -14.02
N THR A 147 16.28 37.33 -14.33
CA THR A 147 16.65 38.76 -14.29
C THR A 147 16.71 39.43 -12.91
N VAL A 148 17.94 39.77 -12.53
CA VAL A 148 18.28 40.76 -11.50
C VAL A 148 17.48 42.04 -11.75
N SER A 149 16.50 42.32 -10.89
CA SER A 149 16.02 43.67 -10.64
C SER A 149 16.15 43.92 -9.15
N SER A 150 17.20 44.68 -8.82
CA SER A 150 17.45 45.20 -7.49
C SER A 150 16.27 46.03 -7.00
N THR A 151 15.71 45.67 -5.85
CA THR A 151 15.24 46.64 -4.87
C THR A 151 15.63 46.15 -3.48
N VAL A 152 16.37 47.04 -2.84
CA VAL A 152 17.00 46.95 -1.53
C VAL A 152 15.99 47.40 -0.46
N ASP A 153 16.22 46.91 0.77
CA ASP A 153 15.69 47.35 2.07
C ASP A 153 14.22 47.02 2.40
N MET A 154 13.82 46.71 3.64
CA MET A 154 14.38 47.17 4.91
C MET A 154 13.97 46.26 6.09
N THR A 155 14.89 46.15 7.03
CA THR A 155 14.83 45.67 8.42
C THR A 155 13.55 46.02 9.20
N THR A 156 13.04 45.09 10.02
CA THR A 156 12.53 45.47 11.36
C THR A 156 12.71 44.33 12.37
N THR A 157 13.59 44.59 13.32
CA THR A 157 13.84 43.88 14.57
C THR A 157 12.59 43.92 15.45
N ALA A 158 12.12 42.77 15.93
CA ALA A 158 11.10 42.68 16.99
C ALA A 158 11.72 42.07 18.25
N THR A 159 11.70 42.90 19.29
CA THR A 159 12.33 42.80 20.60
C THR A 159 11.83 41.61 21.41
N GLN A 160 12.78 40.85 21.96
CA GLN A 160 12.57 39.84 22.99
C GLN A 160 12.09 40.49 24.30
N SER A 161 10.97 40.03 24.81
CA SER A 161 10.50 40.28 26.19
C SER A 161 10.63 38.97 26.96
N ASN A 162 11.79 38.75 27.58
CA ASN A 162 11.97 37.69 28.58
C ASN A 162 11.44 38.18 29.92
N GLN A 163 10.28 37.68 30.34
CA GLN A 163 9.84 37.78 31.73
C GLN A 163 10.40 36.60 32.52
N GLU A 164 11.30 36.92 33.44
CA GLU A 164 11.93 36.03 34.40
C GLU A 164 10.94 35.72 35.53
N ILE A 165 10.34 34.52 35.52
CA ILE A 165 9.51 34.02 36.62
C ILE A 165 10.38 33.11 37.49
N LYS A 166 10.60 33.51 38.74
CA LYS A 166 11.32 32.75 39.77
C LYS A 166 10.64 31.39 40.04
N PRO A 167 11.33 30.23 39.89
CA PRO A 167 10.71 28.92 39.98
C PRO A 167 11.04 28.23 41.30
N GLU A 168 10.43 28.64 42.42
CA GLU A 168 10.53 27.86 43.65
C GLU A 168 9.16 27.73 44.32
N ALA A 169 8.35 26.82 43.76
CA ALA A 169 7.27 26.07 44.44
C ALA A 169 6.35 25.26 43.47
N ILE A 170 6.57 25.27 42.14
CA ILE A 170 5.67 24.62 41.16
C ILE A 170 6.27 23.31 40.56
N ALA A 171 7.43 22.85 41.03
CA ALA A 171 8.10 21.66 40.48
C ALA A 171 7.50 20.30 40.95
N GLY A 172 6.64 20.30 41.98
CA GLY A 172 6.08 19.07 42.55
C GLY A 172 4.79 18.59 41.87
N ILE A 173 3.90 19.50 41.47
CA ILE A 173 2.56 19.14 40.99
C ILE A 173 2.57 18.78 39.50
N THR A 174 3.40 19.44 38.70
CA THR A 174 3.52 19.19 37.26
C THR A 174 4.11 17.81 36.96
N SER A 175 5.04 17.32 37.78
CA SER A 175 5.66 16.01 37.59
C SER A 175 4.68 14.85 37.88
N VAL A 176 3.86 14.96 38.92
CA VAL A 176 2.84 13.94 39.24
C VAL A 176 1.77 13.87 38.15
N LEU A 177 1.34 15.02 37.63
CA LEU A 177 0.32 15.08 36.57
C LEU A 177 0.84 14.47 35.26
N LEU A 178 2.10 14.75 34.89
CA LEU A 178 2.74 14.16 33.71
C LEU A 178 2.87 12.65 33.82
N VAL A 179 3.29 12.13 34.98
CA VAL A 179 3.40 10.67 35.20
C VAL A 179 2.03 10.01 35.13
N ALA A 180 0.99 10.61 35.71
CA ALA A 180 -0.37 10.09 35.64
C ALA A 180 -0.89 10.02 34.19
N ILE A 181 -0.66 11.07 33.39
CA ILE A 181 -1.03 11.09 31.97
C ILE A 181 -0.31 9.99 31.18
N VAL A 182 0.99 9.81 31.39
CA VAL A 182 1.77 8.75 30.73
C VAL A 182 1.23 7.36 31.10
N VAL A 183 0.90 7.12 32.37
CA VAL A 183 0.31 5.83 32.81
C VAL A 183 -1.05 5.59 32.15
N VAL A 184 -1.91 6.61 32.06
CA VAL A 184 -3.21 6.50 31.41
C VAL A 184 -3.06 6.24 29.91
N LEU A 185 -2.15 6.93 29.22
CA LEU A 185 -1.86 6.70 27.80
C LEU A 185 -1.31 5.29 27.56
N CYS A 186 -0.37 4.83 28.39
CA CYS A 186 0.13 3.45 28.33
C CYS A 186 -0.99 2.43 28.54
N PHE A 187 -1.89 2.66 29.50
CA PHE A 187 -3.04 1.77 29.73
C PHE A 187 -3.99 1.74 28.54
N ILE A 188 -4.30 2.90 27.94
CA ILE A 188 -5.11 3.00 26.72
C ILE A 188 -4.44 2.23 25.57
N LEU A 189 -3.14 2.42 25.34
CA LEU A 189 -2.39 1.71 24.28
C LEU A 189 -2.39 0.19 24.51
N ILE A 190 -2.22 -0.28 25.75
CA ILE A 190 -2.30 -1.70 26.10
C ILE A 190 -3.71 -2.26 25.84
N CYS A 191 -4.76 -1.52 26.23
CA CYS A 191 -6.15 -1.90 25.97
C CYS A 191 -6.45 -1.97 24.46
N LEU A 192 -5.99 -0.99 23.68
CA LEU A 192 -6.14 -0.98 22.21
C LEU A 192 -5.37 -2.14 21.56
N ARG A 193 -4.16 -2.45 22.03
CA ARG A 193 -3.37 -3.60 21.55
C ARG A 193 -4.05 -4.93 21.88
N ARG A 194 -4.61 -5.08 23.09
CA ARG A 194 -5.40 -6.27 23.47
C ARG A 194 -6.63 -6.43 22.59
N LYS A 195 -7.33 -5.34 22.28
CA LYS A 195 -8.45 -5.36 21.32
C LYS A 195 -8.01 -5.77 19.91
N ARG A 196 -6.88 -5.25 19.42
CA ARG A 196 -6.32 -5.64 18.10
C ARG A 196 -5.92 -7.12 18.04
N LYS A 197 -5.29 -7.66 19.09
CA LYS A 197 -4.97 -9.10 19.15
C LYS A 197 -6.23 -9.98 19.10
N LYS A 198 -7.30 -9.58 19.80
CA LYS A 198 -8.59 -10.30 19.78
C LYS A 198 -9.28 -10.21 18.40
N GLN A 199 -9.10 -9.11 17.66
CA GLN A 199 -9.57 -9.03 16.27
C GLN A 199 -8.75 -9.91 15.33
N LYS A 200 -7.41 -9.94 15.47
CA LYS A 200 -6.55 -10.78 14.63
C LYS A 200 -6.87 -12.27 14.76
N SER A 201 -7.08 -12.78 15.97
CA SER A 201 -7.45 -14.19 16.17
C SER A 201 -8.81 -14.54 15.54
N LYS A 202 -9.78 -13.61 15.60
CA LYS A 202 -11.10 -13.81 14.99
C LYS A 202 -11.01 -13.83 13.45
N ASN A 203 -10.19 -12.96 12.87
CA ASN A 203 -10.00 -12.90 11.42
C ASN A 203 -9.21 -14.12 10.88
N GLU A 204 -8.26 -14.66 11.65
CA GLU A 204 -7.55 -15.90 11.29
C GLU A 204 -8.48 -17.12 11.32
N GLU A 205 -9.39 -17.19 12.29
CA GLU A 205 -10.42 -18.24 12.37
C GLU A 205 -11.39 -18.14 11.18
N GLU A 206 -11.85 -16.94 10.83
CA GLU A 206 -12.76 -16.68 9.70
C GLU A 206 -12.09 -17.00 8.33
N MET A 207 -10.82 -16.65 8.17
CA MET A 207 -10.04 -16.98 6.96
C MET A 207 -9.77 -18.49 6.83
N SER A 208 -9.56 -19.20 7.94
CA SER A 208 -9.42 -20.67 7.94
C SER A 208 -10.72 -21.37 7.57
N LEU A 209 -11.87 -20.77 7.91
CA LEU A 209 -13.19 -21.28 7.55
C LEU A 209 -13.44 -21.11 6.04
N MET A 210 -13.11 -19.96 5.47
CA MET A 210 -13.28 -19.71 4.03
C MET A 210 -12.39 -20.60 3.15
N SER A 211 -11.14 -20.84 3.55
CA SER A 211 -10.24 -21.73 2.78
C SER A 211 -10.70 -23.19 2.78
N LYS A 212 -11.36 -23.67 3.84
CA LYS A 212 -11.96 -25.02 3.85
C LYS A 212 -13.14 -25.14 2.88
N THR A 213 -13.93 -24.08 2.75
CA THR A 213 -15.05 -24.04 1.80
C THR A 213 -14.56 -24.11 0.36
N GLU A 214 -13.50 -23.38 0.00
CA GLU A 214 -12.94 -23.36 -1.35
C GLU A 214 -12.38 -24.73 -1.78
N ASN A 215 -11.66 -25.43 -0.89
CA ASN A 215 -11.19 -26.80 -1.15
C ASN A 215 -12.32 -27.82 -1.29
N THR A 216 -13.45 -27.60 -0.60
CA THR A 216 -14.62 -28.49 -0.70
C THR A 216 -15.35 -28.29 -2.04
N ASP A 217 -15.38 -27.06 -2.55
CA ASP A 217 -15.97 -26.75 -3.85
C ASP A 217 -15.11 -27.24 -5.03
N GLU A 218 -13.78 -27.20 -4.92
CA GLU A 218 -12.88 -27.81 -5.93
C GLU A 218 -13.04 -29.33 -5.98
N LEU A 219 -13.10 -30.01 -4.83
CA LEU A 219 -13.31 -31.47 -4.78
C LEU A 219 -14.66 -31.87 -5.40
N ARG A 220 -15.72 -31.07 -5.17
CA ARG A 220 -17.05 -31.30 -5.76
C ARG A 220 -17.05 -31.10 -7.28
N LYS A 221 -16.18 -30.22 -7.81
CA LYS A 221 -16.07 -29.97 -9.25
C LYS A 221 -15.38 -31.13 -9.98
N GLU A 222 -14.34 -31.73 -9.40
CA GLU A 222 -13.67 -32.91 -9.99
C GLU A 222 -14.60 -34.13 -10.08
N ASP A 223 -15.39 -34.40 -9.03
CA ASP A 223 -16.35 -35.51 -9.04
C ASP A 223 -17.48 -35.30 -10.07
N TYR A 224 -17.91 -34.05 -10.28
CA TYR A 224 -18.87 -33.72 -11.32
C TYR A 224 -18.32 -33.96 -12.73
N GLU A 225 -17.07 -33.55 -13.01
CA GLU A 225 -16.43 -33.78 -14.32
C GLU A 225 -16.21 -35.27 -14.63
N LYS A 226 -15.84 -36.08 -13.63
CA LYS A 226 -15.76 -37.54 -13.77
C LYS A 226 -17.12 -38.15 -14.12
N THR A 227 -18.17 -37.75 -13.43
CA THR A 227 -19.53 -38.23 -13.67
C THR A 227 -20.00 -37.86 -15.09
N LEU A 228 -19.72 -36.64 -15.53
CA LEU A 228 -20.08 -36.17 -16.88
C LEU A 228 -19.35 -36.95 -17.97
N THR A 229 -18.08 -37.29 -17.74
CA THR A 229 -17.27 -38.07 -18.68
C THR A 229 -17.78 -39.51 -18.79
N GLN A 230 -18.11 -40.14 -17.66
CA GLN A 230 -18.67 -41.49 -17.65
C GLN A 230 -20.04 -41.55 -18.35
N ALA A 231 -20.89 -40.53 -18.17
CA ALA A 231 -22.18 -40.42 -18.85
C ALA A 231 -22.04 -40.28 -20.37
N LYS A 232 -21.01 -39.57 -20.86
CA LYS A 232 -20.73 -39.47 -22.30
C LYS A 232 -20.34 -40.83 -22.89
N VAL A 233 -19.44 -41.57 -22.24
CA VAL A 233 -19.03 -42.92 -22.68
C VAL A 233 -20.23 -43.86 -22.77
N LEU A 234 -21.13 -43.82 -21.79
CA LEU A 234 -22.35 -44.63 -21.80
C LEU A 234 -23.26 -44.30 -22.97
N ARG A 235 -23.42 -43.00 -23.31
CA ARG A 235 -24.23 -42.57 -24.46
C ARG A 235 -23.66 -43.10 -25.77
N ASP A 236 -22.34 -43.03 -25.94
CA ASP A 236 -21.67 -43.43 -27.18
C ASP A 236 -21.60 -44.96 -27.35
N THR A 237 -21.75 -45.72 -26.26
CA THR A 237 -21.72 -47.20 -26.28
C THR A 237 -23.08 -47.81 -26.59
N VAL A 238 -24.19 -47.04 -26.59
CA VAL A 238 -25.50 -47.57 -26.99
C VAL A 238 -25.55 -47.66 -28.51
N PRO A 239 -25.58 -48.87 -29.11
CA PRO A 239 -25.64 -49.01 -30.55
C PRO A 239 -27.00 -48.51 -31.04
N ASN A 240 -26.97 -47.63 -32.02
CA ASN A 240 -28.16 -47.17 -32.73
C ASN A 240 -28.76 -48.37 -33.48
N LYS A 241 -29.76 -49.03 -32.87
CA LYS A 241 -30.62 -49.98 -33.59
C LYS A 241 -31.56 -49.14 -34.46
N GLU A 242 -31.07 -48.76 -35.63
CA GLU A 242 -31.93 -48.38 -36.75
C GLU A 242 -32.62 -49.66 -37.24
N GLU A 243 -33.89 -49.84 -36.87
CA GLU A 243 -34.77 -50.80 -37.51
C GLU A 243 -35.47 -50.12 -38.69
N GLN A 244 -35.33 -50.79 -39.84
CA GLN A 244 -35.99 -50.51 -41.09
C GLN A 244 -37.47 -50.92 -40.97
N GLY A 245 -38.32 -49.89 -41.05
CA GLY A 245 -39.78 -49.83 -41.26
C GLY A 245 -40.68 -51.08 -41.19
N ASP A 246 -41.82 -50.95 -40.52
CA ASP A 246 -43.12 -50.89 -41.21
C ASP A 246 -44.24 -50.32 -40.30
N ASP A 247 -45.26 -49.80 -40.98
CA ASP A 247 -46.55 -49.25 -40.55
C ASP A 247 -47.23 -49.90 -39.30
N LYS A 248 -47.47 -49.11 -38.24
CA LYS A 248 -48.80 -48.87 -37.62
C LYS A 248 -48.77 -48.21 -36.23
N THR A 249 -49.56 -47.14 -36.14
CA THR A 249 -50.52 -46.86 -35.05
C THR A 249 -49.99 -46.48 -33.66
N LYS A 250 -50.21 -45.18 -33.36
CA LYS A 250 -50.72 -44.54 -32.12
C LYS A 250 -50.28 -45.08 -30.74
N GLU A 251 -50.05 -44.09 -29.87
CA GLU A 251 -50.11 -44.16 -28.40
C GLU A 251 -48.78 -44.47 -27.70
N ASN A 252 -48.05 -43.41 -27.32
CA ASN A 252 -47.56 -43.21 -25.94
C ASN A 252 -46.65 -41.98 -25.81
N GLU A 253 -47.28 -40.81 -25.71
CA GLU A 253 -46.67 -39.55 -25.25
C GLU A 253 -46.51 -39.48 -23.71
N SER A 254 -46.39 -40.60 -22.99
CA SER A 254 -46.42 -40.59 -21.51
C SER A 254 -45.09 -40.88 -20.79
N ASN A 255 -43.99 -41.20 -21.50
CA ASN A 255 -42.75 -41.65 -20.85
C ASN A 255 -41.55 -40.69 -20.94
N VAL A 256 -41.67 -39.54 -21.64
CA VAL A 256 -40.56 -38.58 -21.76
C VAL A 256 -40.56 -37.52 -20.64
N LEU A 257 -41.65 -37.40 -19.88
CA LEU A 257 -41.78 -36.44 -18.76
C LEU A 257 -41.35 -36.98 -17.38
N ALA A 258 -40.95 -38.26 -17.27
CA ALA A 258 -40.58 -38.87 -15.99
C ALA A 258 -39.08 -38.77 -15.65
N LEU A 259 -38.21 -38.43 -16.62
CA LEU A 259 -36.75 -38.41 -16.41
C LEU A 259 -36.18 -37.01 -16.09
N SER A 260 -36.98 -35.94 -16.18
CA SER A 260 -36.54 -34.57 -15.84
C SER A 260 -36.65 -34.19 -14.37
N ASN A 261 -37.21 -35.06 -13.49
CA ASN A 261 -37.48 -34.73 -12.08
C ASN A 261 -36.50 -35.30 -11.06
N ILE A 262 -35.41 -35.96 -11.46
CA ILE A 262 -34.45 -36.57 -10.53
C ILE A 262 -33.19 -35.70 -10.31
N ILE A 263 -32.96 -34.65 -11.13
CA ILE A 263 -31.74 -33.84 -11.05
C ILE A 263 -31.89 -32.58 -10.16
N ILE A 264 -33.10 -32.28 -9.66
CA ILE A 264 -33.34 -31.14 -8.74
C ILE A 264 -33.74 -31.66 -7.37
N LYS A 265 -32.84 -32.35 -6.67
CA LYS A 265 -32.84 -32.58 -5.21
C LYS A 265 -31.59 -33.37 -4.84
N ASN A 266 -30.45 -32.68 -4.80
CA ASN A 266 -29.30 -32.95 -3.92
C ASN A 266 -28.32 -31.78 -4.00
#